data_AF-A0A292YZK4-F1
#
_entry.id   AF-A0A292YZK4-F1
#
_cell.length_a   1.000
_cell.length_b   1.000
_cell.length_c   1.000
_cell.angle_alpha   90.00
_cell.angle_beta   90.00
_cell.angle_gamma   90.00
#
_symmetry.space_group_name_H-M   'P 1'
#
loop_
_entity.id
_entity.type
_entity.pdbx_description
1 polymer ?
#
loop_
_entity_poly.entity_id
_entity_poly.type
_entity_poly.pdbx_seq_one_letter_code
_entity_poly.pdbx_strand_id
1 'polypeptide(L)'
;MTPLRPGHHLYPAPDGWRCALPGDRYVRIGGPDEALRAFQPTAHGHTGSATADVGALRDAFAAHDLLAEPVATGPAPRVLITGDGPVADALAAVLSGWTPRRAGRADALRDLDVLVDCAGWLPDARWQALDAACAAADVAWHRCHAEGTSLLTGPLTVPGRSPGWTDLRGRRLAASGVADELVHHWAWLDSGTGTPPVPDHGPGIAAVVAGLLADEIATWWRTGVAGPVGYQTEVSTNPLRVTRHPVLTLPTLAAATP
;
A
#
# COMPACT_ATOMS: atom_id res chain seq x y z
N MET A 1 23.38 -11.85 -11.96
CA MET A 1 22.34 -12.56 -12.73
C MET A 1 20.99 -12.22 -12.10
N THR A 2 19.92 -12.10 -12.89
CA THR A 2 18.57 -11.86 -12.36
C THR A 2 18.07 -13.12 -11.62
N PRO A 3 17.67 -13.03 -10.34
CA PRO A 3 17.17 -14.17 -9.60
C PRO A 3 15.74 -14.54 -10.03
N LEU A 4 15.24 -15.66 -9.50
CA LEU A 4 13.83 -16.01 -9.56
C LEU A 4 12.97 -14.92 -8.92
N ARG A 5 11.70 -14.85 -9.35
CA ARG A 5 10.70 -14.01 -8.70
C ARG A 5 10.60 -14.35 -7.20
N PRO A 6 10.32 -13.36 -6.33
CA PRO A 6 10.07 -13.63 -4.91
C PRO A 6 9.03 -14.74 -4.72
N GLY A 7 9.28 -15.64 -3.76
CA GLY A 7 8.44 -16.81 -3.48
C GLY A 7 8.54 -17.94 -4.52
N HIS A 8 9.41 -17.83 -5.53
CA HIS A 8 9.66 -18.92 -6.48
C HIS A 8 10.91 -19.70 -6.11
N HIS A 9 10.78 -21.01 -5.94
CA HIS A 9 11.88 -21.85 -5.48
C HIS A 9 12.17 -22.95 -6.52
N LEU A 10 13.34 -22.90 -7.15
CA LEU A 10 13.85 -24.02 -7.94
C LEU A 10 14.46 -25.09 -7.02
N TYR A 11 14.04 -26.35 -7.14
CA TYR A 11 14.53 -27.46 -6.32
C TYR A 11 14.43 -28.82 -7.04
N PRO A 12 15.29 -29.79 -6.69
CA PRO A 12 15.16 -31.17 -7.18
C PRO A 12 14.05 -31.91 -6.43
N ALA A 13 13.26 -32.70 -7.16
CA ALA A 13 12.25 -33.62 -6.65
C ALA A 13 12.57 -35.07 -7.10
N PRO A 14 11.91 -36.11 -6.54
CA PRO A 14 12.21 -37.50 -6.87
C PRO A 14 12.07 -37.87 -8.36
N ASP A 15 11.19 -37.18 -9.08
CA ASP A 15 10.88 -37.42 -10.50
C ASP A 15 11.49 -36.37 -11.46
N GLY A 16 12.35 -35.47 -10.95
CA GLY A 16 12.97 -34.40 -11.74
C GLY A 16 12.90 -33.05 -11.05
N TRP A 17 13.12 -31.98 -11.81
CA TRP A 17 13.21 -30.63 -11.24
C TRP A 17 11.88 -29.90 -11.22
N ARG A 18 11.68 -29.06 -10.21
CA ARG A 18 10.48 -28.25 -10.04
C ARG A 18 10.83 -26.81 -9.68
N CYS A 19 10.04 -25.89 -10.20
CA CYS A 19 9.93 -24.55 -9.66
C CYS A 19 8.61 -24.49 -8.88
N ALA A 20 8.67 -24.30 -7.57
CA ALA A 20 7.49 -23.95 -6.76
C ALA A 20 7.18 -22.47 -6.96
N LEU A 21 5.89 -22.15 -7.06
CA LEU A 21 5.34 -20.80 -7.23
C LEU A 21 4.37 -20.51 -6.08
N PRO A 22 4.07 -19.23 -5.80
CA PRO A 22 3.06 -18.87 -4.81
C PRO A 22 1.68 -19.50 -5.11
N GLY A 23 1.02 -19.96 -4.04
CA GLY A 23 -0.33 -20.54 -4.07
C GLY A 23 -0.38 -22.02 -4.44
N ASP A 24 0.54 -22.83 -3.92
CA ASP A 24 0.63 -24.29 -4.16
C ASP A 24 0.71 -24.68 -5.64
N ARG A 25 1.35 -23.83 -6.45
CA ARG A 25 1.55 -24.04 -7.88
C ARG A 25 2.98 -24.52 -8.14
N TYR A 26 3.13 -25.40 -9.12
CA TYR A 26 4.43 -25.98 -9.48
C TYR A 26 4.58 -26.06 -10.99
N VAL A 27 5.78 -25.73 -11.48
CA VAL A 27 6.19 -25.95 -12.88
C VAL A 27 7.26 -27.03 -12.90
N ARG A 28 7.09 -28.03 -13.78
CA ARG A 28 8.11 -29.04 -14.05
C ARG A 28 9.18 -28.45 -14.95
N ILE A 29 10.44 -28.61 -14.56
CA ILE A 29 11.58 -28.09 -15.30
C ILE A 29 12.29 -29.25 -15.96
N GLY A 30 12.28 -29.27 -17.29
CA GLY A 30 13.06 -30.21 -18.08
C GLY A 30 14.47 -29.69 -18.29
N GLY A 31 15.47 -30.54 -18.11
CA GLY A 31 16.86 -30.20 -18.41
C GLY A 31 17.85 -31.19 -17.79
N PRO A 32 19.13 -31.12 -18.20
CA PRO A 32 20.18 -31.91 -17.56
C PRO A 32 20.32 -31.55 -16.07
N ASP A 33 20.40 -32.57 -15.21
CA ASP A 33 20.50 -32.39 -13.75
C ASP A 33 21.69 -31.50 -13.36
N GLU A 34 22.85 -31.71 -13.98
CA GLU A 34 24.07 -30.92 -13.74
C GLU A 34 23.87 -29.43 -14.05
N ALA A 35 23.21 -29.10 -15.16
CA ALA A 35 22.95 -27.72 -15.55
C ALA A 35 21.98 -27.03 -14.57
N LEU A 36 20.94 -27.73 -14.12
CA LEU A 36 19.98 -27.21 -13.15
C LEU A 36 20.58 -27.06 -11.76
N ARG A 37 21.46 -27.96 -11.32
CA ARG A 37 22.24 -27.79 -10.09
C ARG A 37 23.18 -26.59 -10.15
N ALA A 38 23.85 -26.37 -11.29
CA ALA A 38 24.73 -25.21 -11.46
C ALA A 38 23.96 -23.89 -11.52
N PHE A 39 22.75 -23.89 -12.09
CA PHE A 39 21.89 -22.72 -12.18
C PHE A 39 21.19 -22.36 -10.86
N GLN A 40 20.82 -23.33 -10.04
CA GLN A 40 20.01 -23.11 -8.84
C GLN A 40 20.55 -22.02 -7.88
N PRO A 41 21.84 -21.99 -7.49
CA PRO A 41 22.34 -20.97 -6.56
C PRO A 41 22.18 -19.56 -7.12
N THR A 42 22.50 -19.36 -8.40
CA THR A 42 22.40 -18.06 -9.05
C THR A 42 20.94 -17.67 -9.29
N ALA A 43 20.06 -18.63 -9.60
CA ALA A 43 18.62 -18.43 -9.66
C ALA A 43 18.05 -18.00 -8.30
N HIS A 44 18.63 -18.45 -7.18
CA HIS A 44 18.29 -17.98 -5.83
C HIS A 44 19.02 -16.70 -5.40
N GLY A 45 19.78 -16.06 -6.29
CA GLY A 45 20.47 -14.79 -6.01
C GLY A 45 21.79 -14.93 -5.25
N HIS A 46 22.34 -16.13 -5.11
CA HIS A 46 23.67 -16.30 -4.51
C HIS A 46 24.76 -15.77 -5.45
N THR A 47 25.65 -14.94 -4.92
CA THR A 47 26.81 -14.40 -5.65
C THR A 47 27.94 -15.42 -5.68
N GLY A 48 27.84 -16.38 -6.59
CA GLY A 48 28.90 -17.34 -6.93
C GLY A 48 29.20 -17.31 -8.42
N SER A 49 30.44 -17.61 -8.80
CA SER A 49 30.82 -17.79 -10.20
C SER A 49 30.12 -19.05 -10.73
N ALA A 50 29.17 -18.89 -11.65
CA ALA A 50 28.62 -20.02 -12.38
C ALA A 50 29.74 -20.62 -13.22
N THR A 51 30.17 -21.83 -12.88
CA THR A 51 31.24 -22.55 -13.59
C THR A 51 30.76 -23.14 -14.92
N ALA A 52 29.45 -23.14 -15.18
CA ALA A 52 28.80 -23.64 -16.38
C ALA A 52 28.05 -22.51 -17.12
N ASP A 53 27.97 -22.63 -18.45
CA ASP A 53 27.13 -21.76 -19.27
C ASP A 53 25.64 -22.08 -18.99
N VAL A 54 25.02 -21.21 -18.19
CA VAL A 54 23.60 -21.30 -17.81
C VAL A 54 22.72 -20.33 -18.61
N GLY A 55 23.24 -19.74 -19.71
CA GLY A 55 22.53 -18.75 -20.51
C GLY A 55 21.19 -19.25 -21.04
N ALA A 56 21.16 -20.46 -21.62
CA ALA A 56 19.92 -21.06 -22.14
C ALA A 56 18.86 -21.32 -21.05
N LEU A 57 19.29 -21.73 -19.85
CA LEU A 57 18.37 -21.92 -18.71
C LEU A 57 17.80 -20.59 -18.24
N ARG A 58 18.63 -19.55 -18.15
CA ARG A 58 18.17 -18.21 -17.82
C ARG A 58 17.13 -17.71 -18.83
N ASP A 59 17.41 -17.86 -20.11
CA ASP A 59 16.53 -17.37 -21.17
C ASP A 59 15.19 -18.14 -21.19
N ALA A 60 15.21 -19.45 -20.93
CA ALA A 60 14.00 -20.24 -20.75
C ALA A 60 13.19 -19.79 -19.52
N PHE A 61 13.84 -19.54 -18.38
CA PHE A 61 13.16 -19.04 -17.18
C PHE A 61 12.60 -17.64 -17.38
N ALA A 62 13.29 -16.78 -18.14
CA ALA A 62 12.78 -15.47 -18.53
C ALA A 62 11.54 -15.59 -19.43
N ALA A 63 11.57 -16.46 -20.44
CA ALA A 63 10.46 -16.70 -21.36
C ALA A 63 9.20 -17.26 -20.67
N HIS A 64 9.34 -17.84 -19.48
CA HIS A 64 8.25 -18.35 -18.65
C HIS A 64 7.90 -17.43 -17.47
N ASP A 65 8.38 -16.19 -17.46
CA ASP A 65 8.11 -15.20 -16.40
C ASP A 65 8.52 -15.69 -15.00
N LEU A 66 9.56 -16.51 -14.90
CA LEU A 66 10.04 -17.06 -13.63
C LEU A 66 11.13 -16.20 -12.98
N LEU A 67 11.76 -15.30 -13.74
CA LEU A 67 12.78 -14.37 -13.24
C LEU A 67 12.15 -13.07 -12.73
N ALA A 68 12.76 -12.52 -11.68
CA ALA A 68 12.37 -11.24 -11.10
C ALA A 68 12.58 -10.09 -12.09
N GLU A 69 11.70 -9.10 -12.06
CA GLU A 69 12.01 -7.83 -12.70
C GLU A 69 13.02 -7.06 -11.82
N PRO A 70 13.98 -6.34 -12.43
CA PRO A 70 14.87 -5.46 -11.68
C PRO A 70 14.03 -4.45 -10.88
N VAL A 71 14.11 -4.51 -9.55
CA VAL A 71 13.48 -3.50 -8.69
C VAL A 71 14.34 -2.24 -8.77
N ALA A 72 13.75 -1.12 -9.19
CA ALA A 72 14.44 0.16 -9.14
C ALA A 72 14.80 0.50 -7.68
N THR A 73 16.09 0.61 -7.39
CA THR A 73 16.60 1.07 -6.09
C THR A 73 16.75 2.59 -6.12
N GLY A 74 15.65 3.30 -5.88
CA GLY A 74 15.65 4.74 -5.65
C GLY A 74 15.94 5.10 -4.19
N PRO A 75 16.17 6.39 -3.88
CA PRO A 75 16.20 6.86 -2.51
C PRO A 75 14.86 6.58 -1.82
N ALA A 76 14.86 6.45 -0.49
CA ALA A 76 13.62 6.35 0.29
C ALA A 76 12.79 7.64 0.15
N PRO A 77 11.45 7.55 0.18
CA PRO A 77 10.60 8.74 0.13
C PRO A 77 10.70 9.54 1.43
N ARG A 78 10.59 10.86 1.31
CA ARG A 78 10.45 11.79 2.43
C ARG A 78 9.01 11.76 2.92
N VAL A 79 8.79 11.11 4.07
CA VAL A 79 7.46 10.89 4.64
C VAL A 79 7.22 11.83 5.83
N LEU A 80 6.04 12.47 5.86
CA LEU A 80 5.51 13.15 7.04
C LEU A 80 4.32 12.35 7.60
N ILE A 81 4.34 12.09 8.91
CA ILE A 81 3.20 11.52 9.63
C ILE A 81 2.58 12.62 10.50
N THR A 82 1.28 12.84 10.33
CA THR A 82 0.46 13.75 11.13
C THR A 82 -0.58 12.99 11.95
N GLY A 83 -1.04 13.61 13.03
CA GLY A 83 -1.92 12.98 14.01
C GLY A 83 -1.18 12.17 15.06
N ASP A 84 -1.94 11.70 16.04
CA ASP A 84 -1.44 11.02 17.23
C ASP A 84 -2.15 9.69 17.43
N GLY A 85 -1.57 8.83 18.26
CA GLY A 85 -2.17 7.57 18.69
C GLY A 85 -1.46 6.33 18.14
N PRO A 86 -1.95 5.13 18.53
CA PRO A 86 -1.20 3.89 18.36
C PRO A 86 -0.81 3.56 16.91
N VAL A 87 -1.68 3.89 15.94
CA VAL A 87 -1.39 3.65 14.52
C VAL A 87 -0.26 4.55 14.03
N ALA A 88 -0.28 5.83 14.43
CA ALA A 88 0.74 6.78 14.03
C ALA A 88 2.11 6.37 14.58
N ASP A 89 2.17 5.94 15.83
CA ASP A 89 3.41 5.52 16.51
C ASP A 89 3.94 4.21 15.91
N ALA A 90 3.06 3.23 15.66
CA ALA A 90 3.42 2.01 14.96
C ALA A 90 3.94 2.28 13.55
N LEU A 91 3.34 3.22 12.82
CA LEU A 91 3.78 3.61 11.48
C LEU A 91 5.17 4.25 11.51
N ALA A 92 5.44 5.14 12.47
CA ALA A 92 6.77 5.72 12.64
C ALA A 92 7.83 4.64 12.90
N ALA A 93 7.51 3.61 13.69
CA ALA A 93 8.39 2.48 13.94
C ALA A 93 8.65 1.64 12.68
N VAL A 94 7.58 1.28 11.95
CA VAL A 94 7.66 0.51 10.69
C VAL A 94 8.48 1.25 9.63
N LEU A 95 8.32 2.57 9.53
CA LEU A 95 9.01 3.41 8.57
C LEU A 95 10.39 3.91 9.05
N SER A 96 10.91 3.44 10.18
CA SER A 96 12.16 3.95 10.78
C SER A 96 13.35 4.00 9.82
N GLY A 97 13.45 3.06 8.87
CA GLY A 97 14.49 3.07 7.82
C GLY A 97 14.37 4.20 6.78
N TRP A 98 13.23 4.89 6.71
CA TRP A 98 13.00 6.07 5.86
C TRP A 98 13.08 7.39 6.64
N THR A 99 13.32 7.33 7.95
CA THR A 99 13.41 8.52 8.82
C THR A 99 12.20 9.47 8.71
N PRO A 100 10.96 8.98 8.94
CA PRO A 100 9.75 9.78 8.79
C PRO A 100 9.76 10.96 9.76
N ARG A 101 9.31 12.13 9.29
CA ARG A 101 9.08 13.28 10.14
C ARG A 101 7.75 13.13 10.86
N ARG A 102 7.67 13.66 12.09
CA ARG A 102 6.44 13.79 12.87
C ARG A 102 6.11 15.26 13.04
N ALA A 103 4.87 15.66 12.75
CA ALA A 103 4.40 17.01 13.03
C ALA A 103 2.95 16.99 13.50
N GLY A 104 2.61 17.91 14.42
CA GLY A 104 1.22 18.09 14.88
C GLY A 104 0.32 18.76 13.84
N ARG A 105 0.88 19.35 12.77
CA ARG A 105 0.13 19.97 11.66
C ARG A 105 0.84 19.81 10.32
N ALA A 106 0.07 19.88 9.22
CA ALA A 106 0.50 19.66 7.83
C ALA A 106 1.25 20.86 7.20
N ASP A 107 1.74 21.80 8.00
CA ASP A 107 2.13 23.16 7.58
C ASP A 107 3.39 23.23 6.71
N ALA A 108 4.07 22.10 6.50
CA ALA A 108 5.27 22.00 5.66
C ALA A 108 5.18 20.84 4.66
N LEU A 109 4.30 20.98 3.66
CA LEU A 109 4.26 20.14 2.47
C LEU A 109 5.51 20.30 1.57
N ARG A 110 6.32 21.34 1.83
CA ARG A 110 7.61 21.52 1.15
C ARG A 110 8.55 20.36 1.45
N ASP A 111 9.24 19.91 0.41
CA ASP A 111 10.24 18.86 0.48
C ASP A 111 9.70 17.52 1.02
N LEU A 112 8.44 17.21 0.70
CA LEU A 112 7.82 15.92 1.00
C LEU A 112 7.49 15.17 -0.29
N ASP A 113 7.54 13.84 -0.19
CA ASP A 113 7.05 12.95 -1.22
C ASP A 113 5.71 12.33 -0.81
N VAL A 114 5.54 12.06 0.49
CA VAL A 114 4.33 11.44 1.04
C VAL A 114 3.93 12.08 2.38
N LEU A 115 2.63 12.33 2.56
CA LEU A 115 2.01 12.65 3.85
C LEU A 115 1.10 11.51 4.31
N VAL A 116 1.10 11.18 5.61
CA VAL A 116 0.14 10.23 6.19
C VAL A 116 -0.58 10.87 7.36
N ASP A 117 -1.90 11.05 7.25
CA ASP A 117 -2.72 11.58 8.35
C ASP A 117 -3.41 10.44 9.11
N CYS A 118 -2.97 10.22 10.34
CA CYS A 118 -3.53 9.25 11.26
C CYS A 118 -4.56 9.94 12.16
N ALA A 119 -5.83 9.92 11.76
CA ALA A 119 -6.91 10.51 12.52
C ALA A 119 -7.53 9.49 13.50
N GLY A 120 -8.11 10.00 14.59
CA GLY A 120 -8.95 9.21 15.49
C GLY A 120 -10.29 8.90 14.83
N TRP A 121 -11.17 9.90 14.78
CA TRP A 121 -12.38 9.89 13.96
C TRP A 121 -12.16 10.56 12.61
N LEU A 122 -13.04 10.29 11.64
CA LEU A 122 -13.02 10.88 10.30
C LEU A 122 -13.16 12.42 10.38
N PRO A 123 -12.14 13.19 9.96
CA PRO A 123 -12.19 14.65 9.97
C PRO A 123 -12.43 15.21 8.55
N ASP A 124 -13.70 15.25 8.09
CA ASP A 124 -14.07 15.48 6.69
C ASP A 124 -13.58 16.83 6.17
N ALA A 125 -13.88 17.93 6.87
CA ALA A 125 -13.49 19.27 6.45
C ALA A 125 -11.96 19.43 6.40
N ARG A 126 -11.26 18.84 7.37
CA ARG A 126 -9.79 18.85 7.40
C ARG A 126 -9.21 18.06 6.23
N TRP A 127 -9.78 16.90 5.91
CA TRP A 127 -9.32 16.06 4.82
C TRP A 127 -9.64 16.63 3.44
N GLN A 128 -10.73 17.37 3.27
CA GLN A 128 -10.97 18.15 2.06
C GLN A 128 -9.87 19.21 1.85
N ALA A 129 -9.52 19.95 2.90
CA ALA A 129 -8.44 20.95 2.83
C ALA A 129 -7.07 20.31 2.56
N LEU A 130 -6.80 19.16 3.20
CA LEU A 130 -5.56 18.41 3.03
C LEU A 130 -5.42 17.84 1.62
N ASP A 131 -6.50 17.27 1.05
CA ASP A 131 -6.52 16.76 -0.32
C ASP A 131 -6.15 17.84 -1.33
N ALA A 132 -6.75 19.03 -1.19
CA ALA A 132 -6.47 20.19 -2.04
C ALA A 132 -5.02 20.67 -1.88
N ALA A 133 -4.51 20.74 -0.65
CA ALA A 133 -3.15 21.19 -0.37
C ALA A 133 -2.09 20.20 -0.92
N CYS A 134 -2.31 18.90 -0.74
CA CYS A 134 -1.45 17.84 -1.28
C CYS A 134 -1.46 17.84 -2.81
N ALA A 135 -2.63 18.01 -3.44
CA ALA A 135 -2.73 18.15 -4.89
C ALA A 135 -1.97 19.38 -5.41
N ALA A 136 -2.09 20.53 -4.75
CA ALA A 136 -1.39 21.75 -5.14
C ALA A 136 0.15 21.66 -4.96
N ALA A 137 0.62 20.83 -4.02
CA ALA A 137 2.03 20.61 -3.74
C ALA A 137 2.64 19.41 -4.48
N ASP A 138 1.86 18.69 -5.28
CA ASP A 138 2.23 17.40 -5.91
C ASP A 138 2.76 16.36 -4.89
N VAL A 139 2.12 16.31 -3.72
CA VAL A 139 2.45 15.39 -2.62
C VAL A 139 1.43 14.25 -2.59
N ALA A 140 1.89 13.00 -2.63
CA ALA A 140 1.01 11.86 -2.39
C ALA A 140 0.58 11.85 -0.92
N TRP A 141 -0.65 11.43 -0.62
CA TRP A 141 -1.08 11.34 0.77
C TRP A 141 -1.96 10.16 1.10
N HIS A 142 -1.74 9.59 2.28
CA HIS A 142 -2.46 8.46 2.84
C HIS A 142 -3.19 8.91 4.10
N ARG A 143 -4.19 8.14 4.49
CA ARG A 143 -4.99 8.38 5.70
C ARG A 143 -5.34 7.10 6.43
N CYS A 144 -5.62 7.23 7.72
CA CYS A 144 -6.39 6.24 8.48
C CYS A 144 -7.31 6.90 9.50
N HIS A 145 -8.38 6.20 9.88
CA HIS A 145 -9.31 6.60 10.95
C HIS A 145 -10.06 5.40 11.50
N ALA A 146 -10.67 5.56 12.67
CA ALA A 146 -11.64 4.62 13.21
C ALA A 146 -13.05 4.89 12.66
N GLU A 147 -13.81 3.81 12.47
CA GLU A 147 -15.25 3.83 12.23
C GLU A 147 -15.87 2.65 12.99
N GLY A 148 -16.65 2.96 14.03
CA GLY A 148 -17.11 1.95 14.98
C GLY A 148 -15.92 1.23 15.63
N THR A 149 -15.83 -0.09 15.45
CA THR A 149 -14.75 -0.97 15.95
C THR A 149 -13.75 -1.38 14.87
N SER A 150 -13.84 -0.78 13.69
CA SER A 150 -12.95 -1.01 12.55
C SER A 150 -11.98 0.17 12.40
N LEU A 151 -10.78 -0.11 11.90
CA LEU A 151 -9.87 0.90 11.38
C LEU A 151 -9.89 0.87 9.86
N LEU A 152 -10.02 2.04 9.24
CA LEU A 152 -9.96 2.18 7.79
C LEU A 152 -8.65 2.86 7.41
N THR A 153 -8.01 2.36 6.36
CA THR A 153 -6.88 3.00 5.68
C THR A 153 -7.24 3.36 4.25
N GLY A 154 -6.61 4.42 3.77
CA GLY A 154 -6.58 4.74 2.36
C GLY A 154 -7.81 5.44 1.80
N PRO A 155 -7.88 5.57 0.47
CA PRO A 155 -6.82 5.15 -0.46
C PRO A 155 -5.54 5.98 -0.29
N LEU A 156 -4.40 5.49 -0.79
CA LEU A 156 -3.25 6.37 -1.04
C LEU A 156 -3.60 7.29 -2.22
N THR A 157 -3.82 8.58 -1.98
CA THR A 157 -4.06 9.56 -3.06
C THR A 157 -2.73 9.94 -3.68
N VAL A 158 -2.64 9.85 -5.00
CA VAL A 158 -1.54 10.36 -5.81
C VAL A 158 -2.12 11.40 -6.76
N PRO A 159 -1.74 12.69 -6.64
CA PRO A 159 -2.29 13.76 -7.45
C PRO A 159 -2.35 13.44 -8.94
N GLY A 160 -3.53 13.58 -9.55
CA GLY A 160 -3.78 13.33 -10.97
C GLY A 160 -3.70 11.86 -11.42
N ARG A 161 -3.46 10.90 -10.50
CA ARG A 161 -3.20 9.50 -10.85
C ARG A 161 -4.08 8.48 -10.13
N SER A 162 -4.54 8.79 -8.93
CA SER A 162 -5.45 7.92 -8.17
C SER A 162 -6.61 8.71 -7.54
N PRO A 163 -7.67 8.04 -7.09
CA PRO A 163 -8.81 8.70 -6.47
C PRO A 163 -8.41 9.53 -5.24
N GLY A 164 -8.94 10.75 -5.17
CA GLY A 164 -8.75 11.68 -4.06
C GLY A 164 -9.75 11.47 -2.92
N TRP A 165 -9.67 12.31 -1.89
CA TRP A 165 -10.69 12.35 -0.83
C TRP A 165 -12.06 12.71 -1.38
N THR A 166 -12.11 13.65 -2.33
CA THR A 166 -13.36 14.03 -3.01
C THR A 166 -14.07 12.83 -3.65
N ASP A 167 -13.31 11.94 -4.29
CA ASP A 167 -13.84 10.73 -4.91
C ASP A 167 -14.39 9.75 -3.87
N LEU A 168 -13.59 9.44 -2.84
CA LEU A 168 -14.01 8.56 -1.75
C LEU A 168 -15.27 9.10 -1.05
N ARG A 169 -15.27 10.39 -0.71
CA ARG A 169 -16.40 11.07 -0.08
C ARG A 169 -17.66 10.96 -0.92
N GLY A 170 -17.60 11.31 -2.22
CA GLY A 170 -18.75 11.23 -3.11
C GLY A 170 -19.27 9.81 -3.31
N ARG A 171 -18.37 8.81 -3.39
CA ARG A 171 -18.74 7.39 -3.46
C ARG A 171 -19.43 6.91 -2.18
N ARG A 172 -18.92 7.31 -1.00
CA ARG A 172 -19.55 6.99 0.29
C ARG A 172 -20.94 7.60 0.40
N LEU A 173 -21.11 8.85 0.00
CA LEU A 173 -22.42 9.51 0.00
C LEU A 173 -23.39 8.86 -0.98
N ALA A 174 -22.94 8.54 -2.20
CA ALA A 174 -23.77 7.86 -3.20
C ALA A 174 -24.18 6.44 -2.80
N ALA A 175 -23.36 5.75 -2.00
CA ALA A 175 -23.67 4.42 -1.47
C ALA A 175 -24.53 4.48 -0.19
N SER A 176 -24.68 5.65 0.44
CA SER A 176 -25.45 5.81 1.66
C SER A 176 -26.95 5.94 1.36
N GLY A 177 -27.78 5.20 2.09
CA GLY A 177 -29.24 5.43 2.12
C GLY A 177 -29.66 6.67 2.92
N VAL A 178 -28.71 7.30 3.62
CA VAL A 178 -28.90 8.41 4.57
C VAL A 178 -27.74 9.42 4.43
N ALA A 179 -27.59 9.97 3.22
CA ALA A 179 -26.44 10.80 2.87
C ALA A 179 -26.38 12.11 3.68
N ASP A 180 -27.52 12.74 3.95
CA ASP A 180 -27.60 14.00 4.70
C ASP A 180 -27.21 13.80 6.17
N GLU A 181 -27.66 12.69 6.77
CA GLU A 181 -27.28 12.29 8.13
C GLU A 181 -25.79 11.99 8.22
N LEU A 182 -25.21 11.36 7.20
CA LEU A 182 -23.78 11.07 7.14
C LEU A 182 -22.95 12.36 7.09
N VAL A 183 -23.37 13.36 6.30
CA VAL A 183 -22.72 14.69 6.27
C VAL A 183 -22.84 15.39 7.62
N HIS A 184 -24.01 15.38 8.25
CA HIS A 184 -24.18 15.96 9.59
C HIS A 184 -23.30 15.27 10.63
N HIS A 185 -23.19 13.94 10.58
CA HIS A 185 -22.35 13.18 11.47
C HIS A 185 -20.87 13.56 11.31
N TRP A 186 -20.36 13.67 10.08
CA TRP A 186 -18.99 14.11 9.84
C TRP A 186 -18.73 15.54 10.32
N ALA A 187 -19.67 16.47 10.10
CA ALA A 187 -19.55 17.83 10.61
C ALA A 187 -19.53 17.89 12.14
N TRP A 188 -20.31 17.05 12.82
CA TRP A 188 -20.26 16.91 14.27
C TRP A 188 -18.92 16.33 14.74
N LEU A 189 -18.37 15.31 14.06
CA LEU A 189 -17.04 14.76 14.35
C LEU A 189 -15.94 15.82 14.20
N ASP A 190 -16.00 16.63 13.12
CA ASP A 190 -15.07 17.74 12.88
C ASP A 190 -15.10 18.80 14.00
N SER A 191 -16.25 18.98 14.67
CA SER A 191 -16.37 19.95 15.78
C SER A 191 -15.58 19.53 17.03
N GLY A 192 -15.24 18.25 17.16
CA GLY A 192 -14.61 17.66 18.36
C GLY A 192 -15.44 17.80 19.65
N THR A 193 -16.64 18.39 19.58
CA THR A 193 -17.43 18.74 20.76
C THR A 193 -18.37 17.59 21.11
N GLY A 194 -18.10 16.94 22.24
CA GLY A 194 -18.91 15.83 22.73
C GLY A 194 -18.73 14.52 21.95
N THR A 195 -17.70 14.43 21.10
CA THR A 195 -17.37 13.18 20.40
C THR A 195 -16.94 12.10 21.39
N PRO A 196 -17.39 10.85 21.24
CA PRO A 196 -16.95 9.76 22.09
C PRO A 196 -15.44 9.51 21.95
N PRO A 197 -14.79 8.89 22.95
CA PRO A 197 -13.42 8.45 22.81
C PRO A 197 -13.30 7.46 21.65
N VAL A 198 -12.20 7.54 20.91
CA VAL A 198 -11.85 6.54 19.89
C VAL A 198 -11.61 5.20 20.60
N PRO A 199 -12.20 4.09 20.14
CA PRO A 199 -11.98 2.79 20.75
C PRO A 199 -10.50 2.39 20.72
N ASP A 200 -10.04 1.71 21.77
CA ASP A 200 -8.72 1.09 21.76
C ASP A 200 -8.78 -0.21 20.95
N HIS A 201 -8.04 -0.24 19.84
CA HIS A 201 -7.94 -1.41 18.96
C HIS A 201 -6.76 -2.32 19.34
N GLY A 202 -5.95 -1.91 20.32
CA GLY A 202 -4.76 -2.62 20.78
C GLY A 202 -3.56 -2.50 19.83
N PRO A 203 -2.35 -2.81 20.33
CA PRO A 203 -1.10 -2.61 19.61
C PRO A 203 -0.96 -3.53 18.38
N GLY A 204 -1.53 -4.74 18.41
CA GLY A 204 -1.48 -5.68 17.29
C GLY A 204 -2.22 -5.17 16.06
N ILE A 205 -3.43 -4.64 16.25
CA ILE A 205 -4.21 -4.06 15.15
C ILE A 205 -3.55 -2.78 14.65
N ALA A 206 -3.05 -1.93 15.55
CA ALA A 206 -2.30 -0.74 15.17
C ALA A 206 -1.07 -1.07 14.30
N ALA A 207 -0.33 -2.13 14.64
CA ALA A 207 0.80 -2.61 13.84
C ALA A 207 0.38 -3.15 12.47
N VAL A 208 -0.75 -3.87 12.37
CA VAL A 208 -1.30 -4.34 11.09
C VAL A 208 -1.65 -3.16 10.19
N VAL A 209 -2.39 -2.17 10.72
CA VAL A 209 -2.80 -0.97 9.99
C VAL A 209 -1.57 -0.17 9.54
N ALA A 210 -0.60 0.05 10.42
CA ALA A 210 0.66 0.69 10.09
C ALA A 210 1.45 -0.05 8.99
N GLY A 211 1.50 -1.38 9.06
CA GLY A 211 2.14 -2.21 8.03
C GLY A 211 1.48 -2.08 6.66
N LEU A 212 0.13 -2.05 6.61
CA LEU A 212 -0.62 -1.85 5.37
C LEU A 212 -0.34 -0.46 4.77
N LEU A 213 -0.37 0.60 5.59
CA LEU A 213 -0.03 1.96 5.15
C LEU A 213 1.39 2.02 4.56
N ALA A 214 2.37 1.44 5.27
CA ALA A 214 3.76 1.42 4.84
C ALA A 214 3.97 0.62 3.54
N ASP A 215 3.31 -0.53 3.41
CA ASP A 215 3.42 -1.38 2.22
C ASP A 215 2.81 -0.73 0.98
N GLU A 216 1.65 -0.08 1.11
CA GLU A 216 1.02 0.64 0.00
C GLU A 216 1.91 1.80 -0.48
N ILE A 217 2.54 2.54 0.45
CA ILE A 217 3.52 3.59 0.12
C ILE A 217 4.77 3.00 -0.55
N ALA A 218 5.36 1.95 0.03
CA ALA A 218 6.58 1.32 -0.49
C ALA A 218 6.37 0.74 -1.89
N THR A 219 5.20 0.12 -2.12
CA THR A 219 4.85 -0.49 -3.40
C THR A 219 4.61 0.58 -4.44
N TRP A 220 3.85 1.63 -4.13
CA TRP A 220 3.68 2.76 -5.03
C TRP A 220 5.02 3.43 -5.37
N TRP A 221 5.85 3.73 -4.38
CA TRP A 221 7.13 4.42 -4.59
C TRP A 221 8.08 3.64 -5.51
N ARG A 222 8.16 2.31 -5.33
CA ARG A 222 9.06 1.46 -6.13
C ARG A 222 8.56 1.20 -7.55
N THR A 223 7.25 1.09 -7.73
CA THR A 223 6.67 0.59 -8.99
C THR A 223 6.03 1.68 -9.83
N GLY A 224 5.62 2.77 -9.19
CA GLY A 224 4.74 3.77 -9.81
C GLY A 224 3.37 3.21 -10.23
N VAL A 225 3.02 1.97 -9.89
CA VAL A 225 1.79 1.32 -10.34
C VAL A 225 0.61 1.75 -9.47
N ALA A 226 -0.53 2.01 -10.10
CA ALA A 226 -1.74 2.49 -9.42
C ALA A 226 -2.51 1.38 -8.64
N GLY A 227 -2.13 0.11 -8.83
CA GLY A 227 -2.80 -1.07 -8.26
C GLY A 227 -2.95 -1.10 -6.72
N PRO A 228 -1.99 -0.60 -5.92
CA PRO A 228 -2.16 -0.42 -4.48
C PRO A 228 -3.02 0.81 -4.11
N VAL A 229 -3.08 1.83 -4.96
CA VAL A 229 -3.48 3.21 -4.59
C VAL A 229 -4.94 3.56 -4.92
N GLY A 230 -5.79 2.56 -5.11
CA GLY A 230 -7.22 2.73 -5.46
C GLY A 230 -8.18 2.01 -4.53
N TYR A 231 -7.76 1.67 -3.31
CA TYR A 231 -8.57 0.91 -2.36
C TYR A 231 -8.63 1.61 -1.01
N GLN A 232 -9.80 1.59 -0.39
CA GLN A 232 -9.93 1.77 1.05
C GLN A 232 -9.88 0.39 1.70
N THR A 233 -9.00 0.18 2.66
CA THR A 233 -8.90 -1.09 3.38
C THR A 233 -9.53 -0.95 4.76
N GLU A 234 -10.46 -1.84 5.09
CA GLU A 234 -11.07 -1.95 6.41
C GLU A 234 -10.45 -3.10 7.18
N VAL A 235 -10.01 -2.83 8.41
CA VAL A 235 -9.54 -3.81 9.38
C VAL A 235 -10.55 -3.89 10.52
N SER A 236 -11.46 -4.85 10.44
CA SER A 236 -12.44 -5.14 11.50
C SER A 236 -11.80 -5.99 12.59
N THR A 237 -12.14 -5.75 13.85
CA THR A 237 -11.52 -6.44 15.01
C THR A 237 -12.36 -7.56 15.61
N ASN A 238 -13.63 -7.69 15.24
CA ASN A 238 -14.53 -8.74 15.74
C ASN A 238 -15.56 -9.19 14.68
N PRO A 239 -15.32 -10.28 13.95
CA PRO A 239 -14.05 -11.04 13.89
C PRO A 239 -12.94 -10.24 13.21
N LEU A 240 -11.68 -10.66 13.39
CA LEU A 240 -10.56 -10.08 12.64
C LEU A 240 -10.76 -10.32 11.14
N ARG A 241 -10.94 -9.25 10.38
CA ARG A 241 -11.13 -9.29 8.92
C ARG A 241 -10.43 -8.10 8.28
N VAL A 242 -9.78 -8.35 7.15
CA VAL A 242 -9.25 -7.31 6.27
C VAL A 242 -10.05 -7.33 4.98
N THR A 243 -10.74 -6.25 4.68
CA THR A 243 -11.58 -6.10 3.47
C THR A 243 -11.06 -4.93 2.65
N ARG A 244 -10.93 -5.09 1.33
CA ARG A 244 -10.54 -4.00 0.44
C ARG A 244 -11.74 -3.54 -0.39
N HIS A 245 -12.02 -2.25 -0.35
CA HIS A 245 -13.11 -1.61 -1.04
C HIS A 245 -12.53 -0.75 -2.18
N PRO A 246 -12.79 -1.07 -3.46
CA PRO A 246 -12.29 -0.25 -4.56
C PRO A 246 -12.90 1.14 -4.53
N VAL A 247 -12.06 2.16 -4.63
CA VAL A 247 -12.47 3.55 -4.78
C VAL A 247 -12.29 3.93 -6.23
N LEU A 248 -13.34 4.45 -6.86
CA LEU A 248 -13.32 4.85 -8.26
C LEU A 248 -13.41 6.36 -8.34
N THR A 249 -12.56 6.97 -9.17
CA THR A 249 -12.63 8.39 -9.53
C THR A 249 -14.04 8.73 -10.00
N LEU A 250 -14.55 9.87 -9.56
CA LEU A 250 -15.84 10.40 -9.99
C LEU A 250 -15.68 11.01 -11.39
N PRO A 251 -16.67 10.83 -12.27
CA PRO A 251 -16.63 11.48 -13.57
C PRO A 251 -16.63 13.00 -13.39
N THR A 252 -15.81 13.69 -14.19
CA THR A 252 -15.90 15.15 -14.29
C THR A 252 -17.25 15.50 -14.91
N LEU A 253 -18.14 16.07 -14.11
CA LEU A 253 -19.40 16.58 -14.63
C LEU A 253 -19.08 17.77 -15.54
N ALA A 254 -19.58 17.75 -16.76
CA ALA A 254 -19.54 18.92 -17.62
C ALA A 254 -20.21 20.07 -16.87
N ALA A 255 -19.58 21.25 -16.84
CA ALA A 255 -20.20 22.43 -16.28
C ALA A 255 -21.55 22.62 -16.98
N ALA A 256 -22.64 22.68 -16.22
CA ALA A 256 -23.93 23.06 -16.76
C ALA A 256 -23.74 24.40 -17.44
N THR A 257 -23.84 24.41 -18.77
CA THR A 257 -23.79 25.66 -19.53
C THR A 257 -25.03 26.44 -19.10
N PRO A 258 -24.86 27.67 -18.59
CA PRO A 258 -25.99 28.48 -18.13
C PRO A 258 -26.98 28.78 -19.25
#